data_AF-A0A015MLK2-F1
#
_entry.id   AF-A0A015MLK2-F1
#
_cell.length_a   1.000
_cell.length_b   1.000
_cell.length_c   1.000
_cell.angle_alpha   90.00
_cell.angle_beta   90.00
_cell.angle_gamma   90.00
#
_symmetry.space_group_name_H-M   'P 1'
#
loop_
_entity.id
_entity.type
_entity.pdbx_description
1 polymer ?
#
loop_
_entity_poly.entity_id
_entity_poly.type
_entity_poly.pdbx_seq_one_letter_code
_entity_poly.pdbx_strand_id
1 'polypeptide(L)'
;MSSYKTDNKSGLPVLYLQDHKQALWKKFHEQFPNGMQRTSFMTRLDEDLGELCMTCNECGYSVFAKIEKIIESHVTDPGIRKELVNDSQILKQYLRRDYTKQLQIDDMGNAIHIPCVSHCLRHAFGDCNQDHPKICQSCESLFEFFVKLQNNLDIMHYQDFEEYKKQLISFMSHHARKTYLNAQLNSNLLQLDSDEALLIVDYKMRILPKSARETKSEFFGKRGWSLHSILIYTKNSETQNLNIQAFDH
;
A
#
# COMPACT_ATOMS: atom_id res chain seq x y z
N MET A 1 -1.45 -3.84 11.43
CA MET A 1 -2.10 -4.47 12.62
C MET A 1 -1.03 -5.23 13.37
N SER A 2 -0.92 -5.02 14.68
CA SER A 2 0.25 -5.39 15.50
C SER A 2 0.52 -6.91 15.55
N SER A 3 1.80 -7.28 15.63
CA SER A 3 2.38 -8.63 15.75
C SER A 3 2.00 -9.38 17.06
N TYR A 4 0.95 -8.92 17.76
CA TYR A 4 0.55 -9.38 19.09
C TYR A 4 -0.94 -9.74 19.12
N LYS A 5 -1.39 -10.63 18.24
CA LYS A 5 -2.69 -11.29 18.42
C LYS A 5 -2.54 -12.52 19.30
N THR A 6 -3.49 -12.68 20.19
CA THR A 6 -3.90 -13.99 20.72
C THR A 6 -5.04 -14.50 19.86
N ASP A 7 -5.11 -15.80 19.61
CA ASP A 7 -6.27 -16.39 18.94
C ASP A 7 -7.54 -16.10 19.75
N ASN A 8 -8.56 -15.49 19.13
CA ASN A 8 -9.74 -15.00 19.82
C ASN A 8 -10.62 -16.12 20.39
N LYS A 9 -10.45 -17.37 19.92
CA LYS A 9 -11.18 -18.54 20.43
C LYS A 9 -10.49 -19.20 21.63
N SER A 10 -9.16 -19.29 21.61
CA SER A 10 -8.38 -20.00 22.64
C SER A 10 -7.70 -19.08 23.65
N GLY A 11 -7.58 -17.78 23.37
CA GLY A 11 -6.85 -16.81 24.19
C GLY A 11 -5.33 -17.02 24.19
N LEU A 12 -4.81 -17.95 23.38
CA LEU A 12 -3.40 -18.29 23.34
C LEU A 12 -2.62 -17.38 22.38
N PRO A 13 -1.34 -17.06 22.67
CA PRO A 13 -0.51 -16.28 21.77
C PRO A 13 -0.23 -17.01 20.44
N VAL A 14 -0.10 -16.26 19.33
CA VAL A 14 0.23 -16.82 18.01
C VAL A 14 1.49 -17.71 18.07
N LEU A 15 1.41 -18.89 17.42
CA LEU A 15 2.29 -20.07 17.49
C LEU A 15 3.79 -19.87 17.76
N TYR A 16 4.46 -18.85 17.22
CA TYR A 16 5.89 -18.65 17.47
C TYR A 16 6.21 -18.30 18.93
N LEU A 17 5.24 -17.76 19.67
CA LEU A 17 5.36 -17.47 21.10
C LEU A 17 5.24 -18.72 21.97
N GLN A 18 4.88 -19.87 21.40
CA GLN A 18 4.77 -21.16 22.08
C GLN A 18 5.97 -22.09 21.84
N ASP A 19 6.89 -21.74 20.93
CA ASP A 19 8.08 -22.54 20.66
C ASP A 19 9.10 -22.41 21.81
N HIS A 20 9.63 -23.56 22.27
CA HIS A 20 10.67 -23.57 23.31
C HIS A 20 12.02 -23.09 22.76
N LYS A 21 12.83 -22.45 23.61
CA LYS A 21 14.12 -21.82 23.26
C LYS A 21 15.04 -22.73 22.41
N GLN A 22 15.08 -24.03 22.72
CA GLN A 22 15.91 -24.99 22.00
C GLN A 22 15.39 -25.30 20.58
N ALA A 23 14.08 -25.32 20.35
CA ALA A 23 13.51 -25.48 19.02
C ALA A 23 13.77 -24.23 18.16
N LEU A 24 13.59 -23.04 18.74
CA LEU A 24 13.94 -21.77 18.07
C LEU A 24 15.42 -21.72 17.71
N TRP A 25 16.30 -22.17 18.60
CA TRP A 25 17.75 -22.22 18.38
C TRP A 25 18.15 -23.19 17.26
N LYS A 26 17.49 -24.36 17.18
CA LYS A 26 17.71 -25.34 16.12
C LYS A 26 17.23 -24.83 14.75
N LYS A 27 16.08 -24.13 14.72
CA LYS A 27 15.56 -23.46 13.50
C LYS A 27 16.48 -22.33 13.04
N PHE A 28 17.02 -21.53 13.96
CA PHE A 28 17.98 -20.48 13.63
C PHE A 28 19.27 -21.04 13.02
N HIS A 29 19.80 -22.15 13.53
CA HIS A 29 21.02 -22.75 12.97
C HIS A 29 20.76 -23.66 11.76
N GLU A 30 19.56 -23.63 11.18
CA GLU A 30 19.24 -24.43 10.00
C GLU A 30 20.04 -23.93 8.79
N GLN A 31 20.78 -24.85 8.17
CA GLN A 31 21.52 -24.63 6.94
C GLN A 31 20.79 -25.28 5.78
N PHE A 32 20.51 -24.48 4.75
CA PHE A 32 19.95 -24.97 3.50
C PHE A 32 21.05 -25.57 2.61
N PRO A 33 20.73 -26.50 1.70
CA PRO A 33 21.71 -27.17 0.84
C PRO A 33 22.58 -26.23 -0.01
N ASN A 34 22.13 -25.00 -0.24
CA ASN A 34 22.87 -23.96 -0.95
C ASN A 34 23.79 -23.11 -0.04
N GLY A 35 24.00 -23.53 1.21
CA GLY A 35 24.88 -22.85 2.17
C GLY A 35 24.24 -21.65 2.87
N MET A 36 22.98 -21.30 2.56
CA MET A 36 22.28 -20.25 3.30
C MET A 36 21.94 -20.69 4.71
N GLN A 37 22.18 -19.82 5.69
CA GLN A 37 21.83 -20.00 7.10
C GLN A 37 20.58 -19.20 7.43
N ARG A 38 19.71 -19.73 8.29
CA ARG A 38 18.54 -19.02 8.78
C ARG A 38 18.97 -17.91 9.75
N THR A 39 18.80 -16.64 9.43
CA THR A 39 19.16 -15.53 10.35
C THR A 39 17.99 -15.07 11.22
N SER A 40 16.79 -15.63 11.01
CA SER A 40 15.60 -15.39 11.83
C SER A 40 14.65 -16.61 11.79
N PHE A 41 13.80 -16.77 12.81
CA PHE A 41 12.92 -17.94 12.99
C PHE A 41 11.43 -17.61 12.90
N MET A 42 11.04 -16.64 12.07
CA MET A 42 9.62 -16.44 11.78
C MET A 42 9.12 -17.59 10.89
N THR A 43 8.19 -18.38 11.43
CA THR A 43 7.40 -19.32 10.63
C THR A 43 6.40 -18.50 9.81
N ARG A 44 6.12 -18.94 8.58
CA ARG A 44 5.05 -18.42 7.72
C ARG A 44 3.81 -18.13 8.56
N LEU A 45 3.48 -16.84 8.72
CA LEU A 45 2.21 -16.42 9.29
C LEU A 45 1.16 -16.68 8.20
N ASP A 46 0.27 -17.64 8.43
CA ASP A 46 -0.79 -17.99 7.49
C ASP A 46 -1.89 -16.91 7.37
N GLU A 47 -1.78 -15.82 8.14
CA GLU A 47 -2.62 -14.65 7.98
C GLU A 47 -1.87 -13.55 7.22
N ASP A 48 -2.49 -13.06 6.14
CA ASP A 48 -2.13 -11.83 5.44
C ASP A 48 -2.06 -10.68 6.46
N LEU A 49 -0.86 -10.42 6.99
CA LEU A 49 -0.54 -9.22 7.74
C LEU A 49 -0.37 -8.04 6.77
N GLY A 50 -1.24 -7.94 5.77
CA GLY A 50 -1.33 -6.79 4.89
C GLY A 50 -1.71 -5.58 5.72
N GLU A 51 -0.72 -4.95 6.33
CA GLU A 51 -0.90 -3.68 6.98
C GLU A 51 -1.41 -2.71 5.91
N LEU A 52 -2.47 -1.96 6.26
CA LEU A 52 -3.00 -0.93 5.39
C LEU A 52 -1.84 -0.04 4.97
N CYS A 53 -1.65 0.15 3.66
CA CYS A 53 -0.61 1.01 3.14
C CYS A 53 -0.68 2.36 3.86
N MET A 54 0.41 2.73 4.56
CA MET A 54 0.48 3.98 5.33
C MET A 54 0.18 5.19 4.46
N THR A 55 0.71 5.22 3.23
CA THR A 55 0.41 6.26 2.24
C THR A 55 -1.09 6.34 1.94
N CYS A 56 -1.76 5.20 1.72
CA CYS A 56 -3.21 5.20 1.51
C CYS A 56 -3.99 5.72 2.72
N ASN A 57 -3.51 5.44 3.93
CA ASN A 57 -4.14 5.93 5.15
C ASN A 57 -3.93 7.44 5.34
N GLU A 58 -2.69 7.90 5.26
CA GLU A 58 -2.31 9.30 5.49
C GLU A 58 -2.84 10.22 4.40
N CYS A 59 -2.73 9.83 3.13
CA CYS A 59 -3.08 10.68 2.00
C CYS A 59 -4.51 10.48 1.50
N GLY A 60 -5.16 9.37 1.84
CA GLY A 60 -6.51 9.02 1.37
C GLY A 60 -7.52 8.94 2.50
N TYR A 61 -7.51 7.84 3.25
CA TYR A 61 -8.58 7.53 4.21
C TYR A 61 -8.72 8.57 5.33
N SER A 62 -7.61 8.99 5.93
CA SER A 62 -7.63 9.99 7.01
C SER A 62 -8.02 11.38 6.50
N VAL A 63 -7.67 11.70 5.24
CA VAL A 63 -8.04 12.97 4.60
C VAL A 63 -9.54 13.05 4.42
N PHE A 64 -10.16 12.03 3.82
CA PHE A 64 -11.62 11.97 3.69
C PHE A 64 -12.32 12.06 5.05
N ALA A 65 -11.82 11.36 6.07
CA ALA A 65 -12.40 11.43 7.41
C ALA A 65 -12.31 12.85 8.03
N LYS A 66 -11.20 13.57 7.79
CA LYS A 66 -11.06 14.97 8.22
C LYS A 66 -12.02 15.89 7.47
N ILE A 67 -12.14 15.74 6.16
CA ILE A 67 -13.07 16.53 5.33
C ILE A 67 -14.52 16.28 5.78
N GLU A 68 -14.92 15.01 5.92
CA GLU A 68 -16.26 14.63 6.40
C GLU A 68 -16.56 15.25 7.76
N LYS A 69 -15.61 15.22 8.69
CA LYS A 69 -15.75 15.87 10.01
C LYS A 69 -15.95 17.38 9.91
N ILE A 70 -15.21 18.05 9.02
CA ILE A 70 -15.37 19.51 8.79
C ILE A 70 -16.76 19.79 8.21
N ILE A 71 -17.20 19.02 7.21
CA ILE A 71 -18.53 19.15 6.61
C ILE A 71 -19.62 18.99 7.68
N GLU A 72 -19.53 17.96 8.51
CA GLU A 72 -20.51 17.69 9.58
C GLU A 72 -20.56 18.79 10.63
N SER A 73 -19.40 19.35 10.99
CA SER A 73 -19.27 20.31 12.08
C SER A 73 -19.61 21.74 11.67
N HIS A 74 -19.34 22.11 10.41
CA HIS A 74 -19.35 23.51 9.98
C HIS A 74 -20.38 23.83 8.88
N VAL A 75 -20.97 22.84 8.21
CA VAL A 75 -22.06 23.09 7.25
C VAL A 75 -23.42 23.07 7.96
N THR A 76 -24.04 24.25 8.07
CA THR A 76 -25.33 24.41 8.77
C THR A 76 -26.50 23.87 7.94
N ASP A 77 -26.50 24.12 6.63
CA ASP A 77 -27.58 23.70 5.74
C ASP A 77 -27.61 22.16 5.57
N PRO A 78 -28.71 21.47 5.93
CA PRO A 78 -28.79 20.02 5.82
C PRO A 78 -28.73 19.49 4.38
N GLY A 79 -29.24 20.24 3.41
CA GLY A 79 -29.24 19.86 1.99
C GLY A 79 -27.82 19.89 1.43
N ILE A 80 -27.12 21.01 1.60
CA ILE A 80 -25.72 21.19 1.19
C ILE A 80 -24.82 20.17 1.89
N ARG A 81 -25.01 19.96 3.20
CA ARG A 81 -24.25 18.95 3.94
C ARG A 81 -24.44 17.55 3.37
N LYS A 82 -25.67 17.15 3.05
CA LYS A 82 -25.96 15.85 2.44
C LYS A 82 -25.31 15.72 1.06
N GLU A 83 -25.35 16.78 0.25
CA GLU A 83 -24.70 16.83 -1.05
C GLU A 83 -23.17 16.64 -0.93
N LEU A 84 -22.51 17.44 -0.08
CA LEU A 84 -21.06 17.37 0.10
C LEU A 84 -20.58 16.02 0.64
N VAL A 85 -21.33 15.40 1.57
CA VAL A 85 -21.02 14.04 2.05
C VAL A 85 -21.16 13.02 0.93
N ASN A 86 -22.20 13.13 0.09
CA ASN A 86 -22.39 12.25 -1.04
C ASN A 86 -21.27 12.39 -2.08
N ASP A 87 -20.90 13.63 -2.42
CA ASP A 87 -19.80 13.93 -3.34
C ASP A 87 -18.47 13.37 -2.80
N SER A 88 -18.20 13.55 -1.50
CA SER A 88 -17.04 12.94 -0.81
C SER A 88 -17.00 11.42 -0.97
N GLN A 89 -18.14 10.74 -0.77
CA GLN A 89 -18.23 9.29 -0.88
C GLN A 89 -18.03 8.78 -2.31
N ILE A 90 -18.64 9.44 -3.29
CA ILE A 90 -18.46 9.12 -4.72
C ILE A 90 -17.00 9.29 -5.12
N LEU A 91 -16.39 10.42 -4.75
CA LEU A 91 -14.99 10.70 -5.04
C LEU A 91 -14.07 9.68 -4.38
N LYS A 92 -14.28 9.37 -3.10
CA LYS A 92 -13.53 8.35 -2.36
C LYS A 92 -13.61 6.97 -3.03
N GLN A 93 -14.80 6.58 -3.49
CA GLN A 93 -14.97 5.33 -4.24
C GLN A 93 -14.18 5.36 -5.54
N TYR A 94 -14.31 6.44 -6.32
CA TYR A 94 -13.64 6.59 -7.59
C TYR A 94 -12.11 6.51 -7.43
N LEU A 95 -11.52 7.33 -6.57
CA LEU A 95 -10.06 7.36 -6.35
C LEU A 95 -9.52 6.00 -5.89
N ARG A 96 -10.28 5.29 -5.04
CA ARG A 96 -9.85 4.01 -4.48
C ARG A 96 -9.94 2.85 -5.46
N ARG A 97 -11.01 2.79 -6.27
CA ARG A 97 -11.38 1.58 -7.02
C ARG A 97 -11.39 1.79 -8.53
N ASP A 98 -12.00 2.89 -8.98
CA ASP A 98 -12.35 3.04 -10.38
C ASP A 98 -11.30 3.81 -11.17
N TYR A 99 -10.54 4.69 -10.53
CA TYR A 99 -9.41 5.41 -11.12
C TYR A 99 -8.40 4.46 -11.77
N THR A 100 -7.95 3.43 -11.03
CA THR A 100 -6.95 2.47 -11.55
C THR A 100 -7.43 1.66 -12.76
N LYS A 101 -8.74 1.52 -12.96
CA LYS A 101 -9.32 0.82 -14.12
C LYS A 101 -9.22 1.64 -15.41
N GLN A 102 -8.98 2.95 -15.29
CA GLN A 102 -8.79 3.83 -16.44
C GLN A 102 -7.35 3.80 -16.96
N LEU A 103 -6.41 3.24 -16.18
CA LEU A 103 -5.02 3.12 -16.55
C LEU A 103 -4.85 1.91 -17.48
N GLN A 104 -4.03 2.06 -18.53
CA GLN A 104 -3.78 1.01 -19.51
C GLN A 104 -2.30 0.66 -19.54
N ILE A 105 -2.04 -0.64 -19.41
CA ILE A 105 -0.72 -1.27 -19.43
C ILE A 105 -0.88 -2.50 -20.32
N ASP A 106 0.07 -2.73 -21.23
CA ASP A 106 0.03 -3.90 -22.11
C ASP A 106 0.44 -5.19 -21.36
N ASP A 107 0.29 -6.33 -22.03
CA ASP A 107 0.64 -7.65 -21.47
C ASP A 107 2.14 -7.78 -21.17
N MET A 108 2.97 -6.92 -21.76
CA MET A 108 4.41 -6.84 -21.51
C MET A 108 4.74 -5.85 -20.36
N GLY A 109 3.75 -5.30 -19.67
CA GLY A 109 3.96 -4.40 -18.54
C GLY A 109 4.32 -2.97 -18.94
N ASN A 110 4.20 -2.59 -20.21
CA ASN A 110 4.48 -1.23 -20.67
C ASN A 110 3.24 -0.34 -20.56
N ALA A 111 3.44 0.88 -20.06
CA ALA A 111 2.39 1.89 -20.02
C ALA A 111 1.96 2.29 -21.43
N ILE A 112 0.64 2.33 -21.68
CA ILE A 112 0.07 2.74 -22.97
C ILE A 112 -0.30 4.22 -22.91
N HIS A 113 -0.14 4.94 -24.03
CA HIS A 113 -0.66 6.31 -24.13
C HIS A 113 -2.19 6.31 -24.12
N ILE A 114 -2.77 7.23 -23.35
CA ILE A 114 -4.21 7.44 -23.29
C ILE A 114 -4.47 8.93 -23.58
N PRO A 115 -5.46 9.29 -24.40
CA PRO A 115 -5.76 10.70 -24.71
C PRO A 115 -6.20 11.55 -23.50
N CYS A 116 -6.43 10.95 -22.33
CA CYS A 116 -6.75 11.64 -21.09
C CYS A 116 -5.48 11.81 -20.26
N VAL A 117 -5.10 13.07 -19.97
CA VAL A 117 -3.84 13.38 -19.26
C VAL A 117 -3.80 12.74 -17.87
N SER A 118 -4.92 12.74 -17.14
CA SER A 118 -5.02 12.17 -15.80
C SER A 118 -4.90 10.64 -15.77
N HIS A 119 -5.01 9.97 -16.92
CA HIS A 119 -4.93 8.50 -17.01
C HIS A 119 -3.69 8.02 -17.78
N CYS A 120 -2.93 8.92 -18.39
CA CYS A 120 -1.73 8.53 -19.13
C CYS A 120 -0.54 8.34 -18.19
N LEU A 121 -0.24 7.08 -17.86
CA LEU A 121 0.93 6.70 -17.07
C LEU A 121 2.24 7.20 -17.71
N ARG A 122 2.37 7.10 -19.05
CA ARG A 122 3.55 7.62 -19.76
C ARG A 122 3.73 9.12 -19.53
N HIS A 123 2.65 9.90 -19.54
CA HIS A 123 2.72 11.33 -19.25
C HIS A 123 3.14 11.56 -17.79
N ALA A 124 2.55 10.82 -16.84
CA ALA A 124 2.92 10.91 -15.43
C ALA A 124 4.40 10.58 -15.15
N PHE A 125 5.03 9.75 -15.99
CA PHE A 125 6.47 9.43 -15.90
C PHE A 125 7.38 10.36 -16.70
N GLY A 126 6.82 11.28 -17.50
CA GLY A 126 7.59 12.19 -18.36
C GLY A 126 7.98 11.62 -19.73
N ASP A 127 7.45 10.46 -20.11
CA ASP A 127 7.83 9.69 -21.31
C ASP A 127 6.76 9.75 -22.43
N CYS A 128 5.92 10.79 -22.43
CA CYS A 128 4.85 10.97 -23.40
C CYS A 128 4.91 12.34 -24.09
N ASN A 129 5.12 12.33 -25.40
CA ASN A 129 5.13 13.52 -26.27
C ASN A 129 3.85 13.67 -27.10
N GLN A 130 2.82 12.84 -26.85
CA GLN A 130 1.54 12.88 -27.55
C GLN A 130 0.55 13.83 -26.85
N ASP A 131 -0.42 14.34 -27.61
CA ASP A 131 -1.46 15.23 -27.11
C ASP A 131 -2.48 14.49 -26.22
N HIS A 132 -3.07 15.22 -25.27
CA HIS A 132 -4.08 14.69 -24.35
C HIS A 132 -5.37 15.54 -24.41
N PRO A 133 -6.16 15.44 -25.50
CA PRO A 133 -7.31 16.31 -25.71
C PRO A 133 -8.52 15.95 -24.84
N LYS A 134 -8.50 14.81 -24.13
CA LYS A 134 -9.64 14.36 -23.33
C LYS A 134 -9.46 14.73 -21.86
N ILE A 135 -10.56 15.09 -21.23
CA ILE A 135 -10.67 15.33 -19.79
C ILE A 135 -11.56 14.25 -19.19
N CYS A 136 -11.16 13.69 -18.05
CA CYS A 136 -12.01 12.76 -17.32
C CYS A 136 -12.82 13.52 -16.28
N GLN A 137 -14.15 13.53 -16.43
CA GLN A 137 -15.04 14.21 -15.48
C GLN A 137 -14.91 13.68 -14.03
N SER A 138 -14.64 12.38 -13.87
CA SER A 138 -14.43 11.80 -12.53
C SER A 138 -13.08 12.18 -11.91
N CYS A 139 -12.08 12.54 -12.70
CA CYS A 139 -10.85 13.16 -12.19
C CYS A 139 -11.09 14.65 -11.90
N GLU A 140 -11.83 15.33 -12.77
CA GLU A 140 -12.17 16.75 -12.60
C GLU A 140 -13.02 17.00 -11.36
N SER A 141 -13.89 16.05 -11.01
CA SER A 141 -14.75 16.13 -9.83
C SER A 141 -13.97 16.27 -8.51
N LEU A 142 -12.69 15.88 -8.47
CA LEU A 142 -11.81 16.18 -7.34
C LEU A 142 -11.67 17.70 -7.14
N PHE A 143 -11.39 18.44 -8.22
CA PHE A 143 -11.19 19.89 -8.18
C PHE A 143 -12.51 20.61 -7.95
N GLU A 144 -13.57 20.19 -8.64
CA GLU A 144 -14.93 20.71 -8.45
C GLU A 144 -15.39 20.53 -6.99
N PHE A 145 -15.10 19.38 -6.38
CA PHE A 145 -15.41 19.13 -4.98
C PHE A 145 -14.73 20.11 -4.02
N PHE A 146 -13.44 20.42 -4.23
CA PHE A 146 -12.75 21.41 -3.40
C PHE A 146 -13.26 22.84 -3.61
N VAL A 147 -13.64 23.21 -4.83
CA VAL A 147 -14.33 24.49 -5.10
C VAL A 147 -15.66 24.54 -4.36
N LYS A 148 -16.45 23.46 -4.40
CA LYS A 148 -17.70 23.34 -3.63
C LYS A 148 -17.47 23.46 -2.12
N LEU A 149 -16.42 22.83 -1.57
CA LEU A 149 -16.07 22.98 -0.16
C LEU A 149 -15.77 24.44 0.18
N GLN A 150 -14.92 25.11 -0.61
CA GLN A 150 -14.54 26.51 -0.40
C GLN A 150 -15.73 27.47 -0.46
N ASN A 151 -16.72 27.20 -1.32
CA ASN A 151 -17.91 28.03 -1.44
C ASN A 151 -18.89 27.88 -0.27
N ASN A 152 -18.82 26.77 0.49
CA ASN A 152 -19.79 26.44 1.55
C ASN A 152 -19.18 26.44 2.96
N LEU A 153 -17.88 26.68 3.09
CA LEU A 153 -17.14 26.64 4.35
C LEU A 153 -16.27 27.87 4.51
N ASP A 154 -15.95 28.19 5.77
CA ASP A 154 -15.19 29.37 6.13
C ASP A 154 -13.76 29.35 5.55
N ILE A 155 -13.25 30.54 5.21
CA ILE A 155 -11.89 30.78 4.70
C ILE A 155 -10.82 30.19 5.64
N MET A 156 -11.08 30.08 6.94
CA MET A 156 -10.18 29.45 7.91
C MET A 156 -9.77 28.02 7.52
N HIS A 157 -10.58 27.29 6.74
CA HIS A 157 -10.26 25.94 6.28
C HIS A 157 -9.54 25.87 4.93
N TYR A 158 -9.33 26.99 4.23
CA TYR A 158 -8.82 26.96 2.86
C TYR A 158 -7.40 26.38 2.76
N GLN A 159 -6.54 26.69 3.74
CA GLN A 159 -5.20 26.13 3.78
C GLN A 159 -5.22 24.61 3.97
N ASP A 160 -6.09 24.11 4.84
CA ASP A 160 -6.28 22.67 5.04
C ASP A 160 -6.79 22.00 3.76
N PHE A 161 -7.73 22.63 3.05
CA PHE A 161 -8.26 22.11 1.79
C PHE A 161 -7.21 22.03 0.69
N GLU A 162 -6.33 23.03 0.57
CA GLU A 162 -5.22 22.96 -0.38
C GLU A 162 -4.25 21.80 -0.05
N GLU A 163 -3.99 21.55 1.23
CA GLU A 163 -3.15 20.44 1.67
C GLU A 163 -3.84 19.08 1.43
N TYR A 164 -5.12 18.96 1.79
CA TYR A 164 -5.92 17.75 1.55
C TYR A 164 -6.03 17.44 0.06
N LYS A 165 -6.17 18.44 -0.79
CA LYS A 165 -6.18 18.26 -2.25
C LYS A 165 -4.86 17.66 -2.74
N LYS A 166 -3.71 18.20 -2.29
CA LYS A 166 -2.38 17.64 -2.62
C LYS A 166 -2.24 16.20 -2.12
N GLN A 167 -2.72 15.91 -0.92
CA GLN A 167 -2.71 14.57 -0.35
C GLN A 167 -3.58 13.60 -1.19
N LEU A 168 -4.77 13.99 -1.61
CA LEU A 168 -5.61 13.16 -2.48
C LEU A 168 -4.99 12.95 -3.88
N ILE A 169 -4.29 13.94 -4.44
CA ILE A 169 -3.50 13.77 -5.67
C ILE A 169 -2.33 12.79 -5.45
N SER A 170 -1.66 12.86 -4.30
CA SER A 170 -0.63 11.90 -3.91
C SER A 170 -1.22 10.48 -3.75
N PHE A 171 -2.42 10.37 -3.20
CA PHE A 171 -3.16 9.12 -3.10
C PHE A 171 -3.48 8.51 -4.48
N MET A 172 -3.92 9.32 -5.44
CA MET A 172 -4.08 8.89 -6.85
C MET A 172 -2.77 8.41 -7.45
N SER A 173 -1.70 9.18 -7.26
CA SER A 173 -0.36 8.87 -7.79
C SER A 173 0.17 7.56 -7.22
N HIS A 174 -0.04 7.32 -5.92
CA HIS A 174 0.29 6.06 -5.27
C HIS A 174 -0.46 4.88 -5.89
N HIS A 175 -1.76 5.03 -6.13
CA HIS A 175 -2.57 4.01 -6.81
C HIS A 175 -2.10 3.74 -8.24
N ALA A 176 -1.79 4.79 -9.01
CA ALA A 176 -1.26 4.66 -10.37
C ALA A 176 0.07 3.89 -10.39
N ARG A 177 1.01 4.28 -9.53
CA ARG A 177 2.30 3.61 -9.38
C ARG A 177 2.14 2.15 -8.97
N LYS A 178 1.27 1.87 -8.00
CA LYS A 178 1.01 0.50 -7.54
C LYS A 178 0.47 -0.38 -8.67
N THR A 179 -0.50 0.12 -9.43
CA THR A 179 -1.06 -0.60 -10.58
C THR A 179 0.01 -0.88 -11.62
N TYR A 180 0.83 0.11 -11.96
CA TYR A 180 1.94 -0.03 -12.90
C TYR A 180 2.98 -1.08 -12.46
N LEU A 181 3.48 -0.96 -11.21
CA LEU A 181 4.49 -1.89 -10.69
C LEU A 181 3.97 -3.33 -10.60
N ASN A 182 2.69 -3.52 -10.25
CA ASN A 182 2.09 -4.85 -10.22
C ASN A 182 2.04 -5.47 -11.63
N ALA A 183 1.71 -4.68 -12.66
CA ALA A 183 1.71 -5.16 -14.04
C ALA A 183 3.13 -5.48 -14.54
N GLN A 184 4.11 -4.62 -14.24
CA GLN A 184 5.52 -4.90 -14.55
C GLN A 184 6.03 -6.17 -13.87
N LEU A 185 5.69 -6.36 -12.59
CA LEU A 185 6.05 -7.57 -11.87
C LEU A 185 5.48 -8.81 -12.56
N ASN A 186 4.19 -8.79 -12.93
CA ASN A 186 3.57 -9.90 -13.64
C ASN A 186 4.23 -10.16 -15.00
N SER A 187 4.56 -9.12 -15.75
CA SER A 187 5.28 -9.25 -17.03
C SER A 187 6.66 -9.88 -16.85
N ASN A 188 7.45 -9.39 -15.88
CA ASN A 188 8.77 -9.95 -15.58
C ASN A 188 8.68 -11.42 -15.16
N LEU A 189 7.65 -11.79 -14.38
CA LEU A 189 7.41 -13.18 -13.98
C LEU A 189 7.04 -14.08 -15.17
N LEU A 190 6.31 -13.56 -16.16
CA LEU A 190 5.97 -14.31 -17.38
C LEU A 190 7.21 -14.53 -18.27
N GLN A 191 8.08 -13.53 -18.35
CA GLN A 191 9.30 -13.55 -19.17
C GLN A 191 10.45 -14.32 -18.53
N LEU A 192 10.41 -14.55 -17.21
CA LEU A 192 11.43 -15.30 -16.47
C LEU A 192 11.69 -16.65 -17.14
N ASP A 193 12.96 -16.97 -17.39
CA ASP A 193 13.38 -18.28 -17.88
C ASP A 193 13.83 -19.22 -16.74
N SER A 194 14.33 -20.42 -17.07
CA SER A 194 14.76 -21.40 -16.07
C SER A 194 16.14 -21.13 -15.46
N ASP A 195 16.95 -20.28 -16.08
CA ASP A 195 18.29 -19.91 -15.64
C ASP A 195 18.29 -18.56 -14.89
N GLU A 196 17.19 -17.82 -14.96
CA GLU A 196 16.96 -16.55 -14.30
C GLU A 196 16.24 -16.68 -12.95
N ALA A 197 16.45 -15.69 -12.08
CA ALA A 197 15.74 -15.54 -10.82
C ALA A 197 15.34 -14.07 -10.61
N LEU A 198 14.11 -13.83 -10.17
CA LEU A 198 13.64 -12.51 -9.76
C LEU A 198 13.64 -12.41 -8.24
N LEU A 199 14.36 -11.42 -7.71
CA LEU A 199 14.43 -11.15 -6.28
C LEU A 199 13.61 -9.90 -5.96
N ILE A 200 12.58 -10.04 -5.12
CA ILE A 200 11.86 -8.93 -4.52
C ILE A 200 12.32 -8.80 -3.09
N VAL A 201 12.99 -7.69 -2.78
CA VAL A 201 13.43 -7.36 -1.42
C VAL A 201 12.50 -6.31 -0.87
N ASP A 202 11.75 -6.66 0.17
CA ASP A 202 10.90 -5.73 0.89
C ASP A 202 11.34 -5.57 2.34
N TYR A 203 11.22 -4.35 2.84
CA TYR A 203 11.43 -4.07 4.25
C TYR A 203 10.12 -4.38 4.97
N LYS A 204 10.05 -5.53 5.66
CA LYS A 204 8.97 -5.81 6.59
C LYS A 204 8.97 -4.76 7.70
N MET A 205 7.80 -4.61 8.35
CA MET A 205 7.65 -3.76 9.52
C MET A 205 8.79 -3.99 10.51
N ARG A 206 9.32 -2.90 11.06
CA ARG A 206 10.26 -2.97 12.17
C ARG A 206 9.58 -3.63 13.36
N ILE A 207 10.12 -4.75 13.84
CA ILE A 207 9.76 -5.25 15.16
C ILE A 207 10.34 -4.26 16.16
N LEU A 208 9.49 -3.47 16.81
CA LEU A 208 9.92 -2.58 17.87
C LEU A 208 10.03 -3.39 19.18
N PRO A 209 11.25 -3.59 19.73
CA PRO A 209 11.40 -4.33 20.99
C PRO A 209 11.04 -3.42 22.16
N LYS A 210 10.04 -3.82 22.95
CA LYS A 210 9.72 -3.16 24.22
C LYS A 210 10.69 -3.74 25.28
N SER A 211 11.99 -3.65 25.03
CA SER A 211 13.17 -4.24 25.68
C SER A 211 13.16 -5.76 25.90
N ALA A 212 14.24 -6.24 26.55
CA ALA A 212 14.41 -7.62 26.96
C ALA A 212 13.25 -8.10 27.85
N ARG A 213 12.71 -7.18 28.68
CA ARG A 213 11.37 -7.04 29.33
C ARG A 213 11.27 -5.56 29.78
N GLU A 214 10.42 -4.69 29.18
CA GLU A 214 10.36 -3.23 29.50
C GLU A 214 9.31 -2.85 30.53
N THR A 215 9.52 -1.67 31.13
CA THR A 215 8.43 -0.87 31.70
C THR A 215 7.86 0.15 30.69
N LYS A 216 6.58 0.52 30.88
CA LYS A 216 5.69 1.13 29.88
C LYS A 216 6.19 2.43 29.21
N SER A 217 7.15 3.14 29.81
CA SER A 217 7.64 4.47 29.43
C SER A 217 8.87 4.49 28.50
N GLU A 218 9.68 3.43 28.45
CA GLU A 218 11.04 3.47 27.88
C GLU A 218 11.12 3.15 26.37
N PHE A 219 10.02 2.71 25.76
CA PHE A 219 9.91 2.41 24.33
C PHE A 219 9.95 3.63 23.40
N PHE A 220 9.77 4.84 23.95
CA PHE A 220 9.33 6.01 23.19
C PHE A 220 10.41 6.67 22.30
N GLY A 221 11.49 5.97 21.91
CA GLY A 221 12.52 6.53 21.03
C GLY A 221 13.34 5.54 20.18
N LYS A 222 12.84 5.14 19.01
CA LYS A 222 13.61 4.84 17.78
C LYS A 222 14.74 3.76 17.83
N ARG A 223 14.41 2.48 17.60
CA ARG A 223 15.15 1.46 16.79
C ARG A 223 14.51 0.06 16.96
N GLY A 224 13.81 -0.42 15.93
CA GLY A 224 13.34 -1.82 15.84
C GLY A 224 14.22 -2.67 14.92
N TRP A 225 14.17 -4.00 15.04
CA TRP A 225 14.83 -4.89 14.08
C TRP A 225 14.14 -4.71 12.74
N SER A 226 14.89 -4.26 11.73
CA SER A 226 14.36 -4.14 10.38
C SER A 226 14.38 -5.53 9.79
N LEU A 227 13.21 -6.15 9.72
CA LEU A 227 13.02 -7.39 9.00
C LEU A 227 13.10 -7.09 7.51
N HIS A 228 13.86 -7.90 6.79
CA HIS A 228 13.90 -7.90 5.34
C HIS A 228 13.29 -9.22 4.90
N SER A 229 12.35 -9.15 3.99
CA SER A 229 11.88 -10.33 3.29
C SER A 229 12.40 -10.29 1.88
N ILE A 230 13.10 -11.35 1.51
CA ILE A 230 13.52 -11.60 0.14
C ILE A 230 12.62 -12.69 -0.40
N LEU A 231 11.80 -12.34 -1.40
CA LEU A 231 11.09 -13.32 -2.20
C LEU A 231 11.92 -13.61 -3.44
N ILE A 232 12.29 -14.87 -3.64
CA ILE A 232 12.99 -15.34 -4.82
C ILE A 232 12.00 -16.15 -5.66
N TYR A 233 11.75 -15.65 -6.86
CA TYR A 233 10.98 -16.33 -7.89
C TYR A 233 11.94 -16.99 -8.86
N THR A 234 11.75 -18.27 -9.12
CA THR A 234 12.47 -19.04 -10.14
C THR A 234 11.48 -19.83 -10.97
N LYS A 235 11.84 -20.18 -12.20
CA LYS A 235 10.99 -21.03 -13.05
C LYS A 235 11.55 -22.45 -13.10
N ASN A 236 10.70 -23.43 -12.85
CA ASN A 236 11.09 -24.83 -12.98
C ASN A 236 11.23 -25.19 -14.47
N SER A 237 12.39 -25.69 -14.88
CA SER A 237 12.69 -26.01 -16.29
C SER A 237 11.75 -27.06 -16.89
N GLU A 238 11.35 -28.06 -16.11
CA GLU A 238 10.52 -29.18 -16.59
C GLU A 238 9.03 -28.83 -16.64
N THR A 239 8.52 -28.18 -15.60
CA THR A 239 7.08 -27.91 -15.44
C THR A 239 6.67 -26.51 -15.88
N GLN A 240 7.63 -25.62 -16.13
CA GLN A 240 7.43 -24.19 -16.41
C GLN A 240 6.67 -23.41 -15.32
N ASN A 241 6.45 -24.05 -14.17
CA ASN A 241 5.78 -23.45 -13.03
C ASN A 241 6.73 -22.51 -12.28
N LEU A 242 6.18 -21.41 -11.76
CA LEU A 242 6.89 -20.52 -10.86
C LEU A 242 7.02 -21.17 -9.48
N ASN A 243 8.26 -21.18 -8.97
CA ASN A 243 8.56 -21.51 -7.59
C ASN A 243 8.88 -20.23 -6.82
N ILE A 244 8.39 -20.11 -5.60
CA ILE A 244 8.56 -18.93 -4.75
C ILE A 244 9.19 -19.38 -3.44
N GLN A 245 10.36 -18.83 -3.13
CA GLN A 245 11.03 -19.03 -1.86
C GLN A 245 11.06 -17.70 -1.10
N ALA A 246 10.74 -17.73 0.18
CA ALA A 246 10.78 -16.55 1.04
C ALA A 246 11.89 -16.71 2.09
N PHE A 247 12.75 -15.70 2.18
CA PHE A 247 13.82 -15.61 3.18
C PHE A 247 13.60 -14.37 4.04
N ASP A 248 13.48 -14.57 5.35
CA ASP A 248 13.32 -13.49 6.32
C ASP A 248 14.65 -13.25 7.06
N HIS A 249 15.18 -12.03 6.98
CA HIS A 249 16.44 -11.60 7.60
C HIS A 249 16.23 -10.44 8.58
#